data_AF-A0A367RI00-F1
#
_entry.id   AF-A0A367RI00-F1
#
_cell.length_a   1.000
_cell.length_b   1.000
_cell.length_c   1.000
_cell.angle_alpha   90.00
_cell.angle_beta   90.00
_cell.angle_gamma   90.00
#
_symmetry.space_group_name_H-M   'P 1'
#
loop_
_entity.id
_entity.type
_entity.pdbx_description
1 polymer ?
#
loop_
_entity_poly.entity_id
_entity_poly.type
_entity_poly.pdbx_seq_one_letter_code
_entity_poly.pdbx_strand_id
1 'polypeptide(L)'
;MNLSFSFFNKLALVISPEKELKQKNKIHDYRQQLWGGDYIFERLHEGTIGYMTGVGRGVKACDRIILREGCESYQYQVEEIDYYSDPSDMWIALLKQIPND
;
A
#
# COMPACT_ATOMS: atom_id res chain seq x y z
N MET A 1 -9.11 -4.51 -25.04
CA MET A 1 -7.77 -4.37 -24.41
C MET A 1 -7.64 -5.52 -23.43
N ASN A 2 -6.79 -6.52 -23.72
CA ASN A 2 -6.67 -7.73 -22.91
C ASN A 2 -5.59 -7.50 -21.85
N LEU A 3 -5.99 -7.31 -20.59
CA LEU A 3 -5.06 -7.29 -19.46
C LEU A 3 -4.99 -8.69 -18.88
N SER A 4 -3.96 -9.43 -19.28
CA SER A 4 -3.60 -10.72 -18.70
C SER A 4 -2.84 -10.47 -17.41
N PHE A 5 -3.46 -10.74 -16.26
CA PHE A 5 -2.80 -10.69 -14.96
C PHE A 5 -2.17 -12.06 -14.66
N SER A 6 -0.85 -12.14 -14.85
CA SER A 6 -0.07 -13.32 -14.53
C SER A 6 0.15 -13.37 -13.02
N PHE A 7 -0.62 -14.20 -12.32
CA PHE A 7 -0.34 -14.61 -10.94
C PHE A 7 0.94 -15.44 -10.92
N PHE A 8 1.92 -15.07 -10.09
CA PHE A 8 3.06 -15.95 -9.82
C PHE A 8 3.06 -16.51 -8.41
N ASN A 9 3.31 -17.82 -8.41
CA ASN A 9 3.34 -18.77 -7.32
C ASN A 9 4.40 -18.49 -6.26
N LYS A 10 4.06 -18.93 -5.04
CA LYS A 10 4.91 -19.25 -3.89
C LYS A 10 6.33 -19.73 -4.26
N LEU A 11 7.34 -19.08 -3.68
CA LEU A 11 8.59 -19.72 -3.27
C LEU A 11 8.97 -19.21 -1.87
N ALA A 12 9.19 -20.16 -0.96
CA ALA A 12 9.52 -19.95 0.44
C ALA A 12 10.85 -19.19 0.59
N LEU A 13 10.81 -18.03 1.25
CA LEU A 13 12.02 -17.36 1.69
C LEU A 13 12.33 -17.75 3.14
N VAL A 14 13.52 -18.34 3.27
CA VAL A 14 14.20 -18.72 4.50
C VAL A 14 14.18 -17.55 5.49
N ILE A 15 13.55 -17.75 6.65
CA ILE A 15 13.54 -16.77 7.73
C ILE A 15 14.93 -16.78 8.38
N SER A 16 15.82 -15.93 7.88
CA SER A 16 17.00 -15.52 8.66
C SER A 16 16.51 -14.55 9.74
N PRO A 17 16.98 -14.64 11.00
CA PRO A 17 16.72 -13.60 11.97
C PRO A 17 17.58 -12.39 11.58
N GLU A 18 17.08 -11.57 10.67
CA GLU A 18 17.65 -10.26 10.41
C GLU A 18 17.53 -9.45 11.71
N LYS A 19 18.67 -8.92 12.17
CA LYS A 19 18.69 -7.81 13.11
C LYS A 19 17.81 -6.71 12.52
N GLU A 20 16.58 -6.58 13.01
CA GLU A 20 15.72 -5.45 12.74
C GLU A 20 16.42 -4.18 13.26
N LEU A 21 17.26 -3.59 12.42
CA LEU A 21 17.48 -2.16 12.46
C LEU A 21 16.09 -1.57 12.43
N LYS A 22 15.62 -1.00 13.55
CA LYS A 22 14.33 -0.31 13.69
C LYS A 22 14.18 0.71 12.58
N GLN A 23 13.76 0.25 11.41
CA GLN A 23 13.49 1.09 10.27
C GLN A 23 12.28 1.87 10.73
N LYS A 24 12.41 3.20 10.83
CA LYS A 24 11.29 4.05 11.20
C LYS A 24 10.30 3.96 10.04
N ASN A 25 9.30 3.10 10.19
CA ASN A 25 8.17 3.00 9.27
C ASN A 25 7.58 4.40 9.11
N LYS A 26 7.53 4.89 7.88
CA LYS A 26 7.05 6.24 7.59
C LYS A 26 5.53 6.25 7.59
N ILE A 27 4.97 7.39 7.94
CA ILE A 27 3.54 7.65 7.80
C ILE A 27 3.38 8.54 6.57
N HIS A 28 2.58 8.07 5.62
CA HIS A 28 2.18 8.82 4.43
C HIS A 28 0.74 9.27 4.59
N ASP A 29 0.54 10.58 4.69
CA ASP A 29 -0.77 11.17 4.90
C ASP A 29 -1.42 11.51 3.55
N TYR A 30 -2.49 10.79 3.22
CA TYR A 30 -3.26 10.93 1.98
C TYR A 30 -4.59 11.67 2.17
N ARG A 31 -4.85 12.25 3.35
CA ARG A 31 -6.15 12.85 3.69
C ARG A 31 -6.50 14.10 2.88
N GLN A 32 -5.52 14.76 2.27
CA GLN A 32 -5.69 15.99 1.48
C GLN A 32 -5.56 15.74 -0.03
N GLN A 33 -5.25 14.51 -0.44
CA GLN A 33 -5.01 14.11 -1.81
C GLN A 33 -6.33 13.79 -2.52
N LEU A 34 -6.33 13.95 -3.84
CA LEU A 34 -7.53 13.77 -4.64
C LEU A 34 -7.72 12.30 -5.01
N TRP A 35 -8.75 11.66 -4.47
CA TRP A 35 -9.18 10.32 -4.90
C TRP A 35 -9.54 10.30 -6.38
N GLY A 36 -9.05 9.31 -7.12
CA GLY A 36 -9.16 9.20 -8.58
C GLY A 36 -8.12 10.00 -9.37
N GLY A 37 -7.39 10.92 -8.72
CA GLY A 37 -6.29 11.69 -9.32
C GLY A 37 -4.93 11.21 -8.84
N ASP A 38 -4.66 11.39 -7.55
CA ASP A 38 -3.37 11.05 -6.92
C ASP A 38 -3.30 9.58 -6.50
N TYR A 39 -4.46 9.00 -6.17
CA TYR A 39 -4.58 7.60 -5.79
C TYR A 39 -5.98 7.05 -6.04
N ILE A 40 -6.07 5.73 -6.15
CA ILE A 40 -7.31 4.95 -6.12
C ILE A 40 -7.14 3.88 -5.06
N PHE A 41 -8.15 3.69 -4.21
CA PHE A 41 -8.16 2.64 -3.20
C PHE A 41 -9.40 1.77 -3.35
N GLU A 42 -9.19 0.46 -3.55
CA GLU A 42 -10.22 -0.55 -3.77
C GLU A 42 -10.25 -1.50 -2.57
N ARG A 43 -11.33 -1.45 -1.80
CA ARG A 43 -11.51 -2.29 -0.62
C ARG A 43 -11.87 -3.73 -1.00
N LEU A 44 -11.32 -4.64 -0.22
CA LEU A 44 -11.59 -6.08 -0.22
C LEU A 44 -12.00 -6.52 1.19
N HIS A 45 -12.65 -7.68 1.31
CA HIS A 45 -12.96 -8.32 2.60
C HIS A 45 -13.50 -7.34 3.68
N GLU A 46 -14.72 -6.87 3.47
CA GLU A 46 -15.44 -5.97 4.39
C GLU A 46 -14.70 -4.65 4.73
N GLY A 47 -13.67 -4.29 3.97
CA GLY A 47 -12.94 -3.02 4.10
C GLY A 47 -11.67 -3.09 4.95
N THR A 48 -11.33 -4.26 5.48
CA THR A 48 -10.13 -4.45 6.32
C THR A 48 -8.84 -4.60 5.51
N ILE A 49 -8.95 -4.93 4.22
CA ILE A 49 -7.84 -5.07 3.28
C ILE A 49 -8.21 -4.32 1.99
N GLY A 50 -7.24 -3.86 1.21
CA GLY A 50 -7.53 -3.32 -0.11
C GLY A 50 -6.29 -3.08 -0.94
N TYR A 51 -6.47 -2.89 -2.24
CA TYR A 51 -5.40 -2.45 -3.13
C TYR A 51 -5.43 -0.94 -3.29
N MET A 52 -4.28 -0.30 -3.16
CA MET A 52 -4.12 1.12 -3.45
C MET A 52 -3.16 1.28 -4.63
N THR A 53 -3.62 1.95 -5.68
CA THR A 53 -2.75 2.47 -6.73
C THR A 53 -2.51 3.94 -6.44
N GLY A 54 -1.26 4.39 -6.48
CA GLY A 54 -0.93 5.78 -6.22
C GLY A 54 0.22 6.28 -7.08
N VAL A 55 0.35 7.60 -7.11
CA VAL A 55 1.45 8.32 -7.75
C VAL A 55 2.39 8.88 -6.67
N GLY A 56 3.67 8.94 -6.95
CA GLY A 56 4.72 9.39 -6.04
C GLY A 56 5.73 8.31 -5.72
N ARG A 57 6.69 8.62 -4.84
CA ARG A 57 7.81 7.73 -4.52
C ARG A 57 8.05 7.64 -3.02
N GLY A 58 8.57 6.50 -2.59
CA GLY A 58 9.11 6.34 -1.25
C GLY A 58 8.18 5.66 -0.24
N VAL A 59 7.00 5.21 -0.66
CA VAL A 59 6.19 4.24 0.08
C VAL A 59 6.89 2.88 0.07
N LYS A 60 6.92 2.19 1.20
CA LYS A 60 7.55 0.87 1.36
C LYS A 60 6.65 -0.07 2.16
N ALA A 61 6.92 -1.37 2.07
CA ALA A 61 6.34 -2.34 2.99
C ALA A 61 6.59 -1.92 4.45
N CYS A 62 5.62 -2.23 5.31
CA CYS A 62 5.53 -1.83 6.72
C CYS A 62 5.32 -0.33 6.99
N ASP A 63 5.37 0.55 5.97
CA ASP A 63 4.93 1.94 6.14
C ASP A 63 3.43 2.01 6.46
N ARG A 64 2.99 3.16 6.98
CA ARG A 64 1.58 3.45 7.24
C ARG A 64 1.05 4.46 6.24
N ILE A 65 -0.18 4.26 5.81
CA ILE A 65 -0.94 5.19 4.97
C ILE A 65 -2.19 5.63 5.74
N ILE A 66 -2.44 6.93 5.77
CA ILE A 66 -3.68 7.49 6.34
C ILE A 66 -4.58 7.95 5.20
N LEU A 67 -5.74 7.33 5.07
CA LEU A 67 -6.76 7.71 4.10
C LEU A 67 -7.91 8.42 4.79
N ARG A 68 -8.49 9.42 4.12
CA ARG A 68 -9.77 10.01 4.51
C ARG A 68 -10.89 9.36 3.70
N GLU A 69 -11.95 8.95 4.37
CA GLU A 69 -13.18 8.50 3.73
C GLU A 69 -14.36 9.19 4.42
N GLY A 70 -15.01 10.10 3.70
CA GLY A 70 -16.01 11.00 4.27
C GLY A 70 -15.44 11.88 5.39
N CYS A 71 -16.01 11.77 6.60
CA CYS A 71 -15.56 12.48 7.78
C CYS A 71 -14.48 11.73 8.57
N GLU A 72 -14.28 10.44 8.27
CA GLU A 72 -13.42 9.56 9.05
C GLU A 72 -12.03 9.44 8.43
N SER A 73 -11.05 9.11 9.28
CA SER A 73 -9.69 8.78 8.87
C SER A 73 -9.36 7.35 9.29
N TYR A 74 -8.76 6.61 8.37
CA TYR A 74 -8.40 5.22 8.55
C TYR A 74 -6.90 5.04 8.35
N GLN A 75 -6.28 4.26 9.24
CA GLN A 75 -4.88 3.88 9.11
C GLN A 75 -4.76 2.49 8.48
N TYR A 76 -3.80 2.38 7.56
CA TYR A 76 -3.46 1.14 6.88
C TYR A 76 -1.96 0.92 6.97
N GLN A 77 -1.53 -0.32 7.17
CA GLN A 77 -0.17 -0.75 6.95
C GLN A 77 0.00 -1.26 5.53
N VAL A 78 1.12 -0.94 4.89
CA VAL A 78 1.52 -1.50 3.61
C VAL A 78 2.06 -2.90 3.84
N GLU A 79 1.37 -3.93 3.35
CA GLU A 79 1.82 -5.31 3.43
C GLU A 79 2.80 -5.62 2.30
N GLU A 80 2.41 -5.25 1.07
CA GLU A 80 3.18 -5.48 -0.15
C GLU A 80 3.09 -4.22 -1.04
N ILE A 81 4.13 -3.96 -1.83
CA ILE A 81 4.14 -2.83 -2.76
C ILE A 81 5.03 -3.13 -3.97
N ASP A 82 4.52 -2.81 -5.15
CA ASP A 82 5.23 -2.88 -6.43
C ASP A 82 5.25 -1.50 -7.08
N TYR A 83 6.41 -1.11 -7.61
CA TYR A 83 6.58 0.10 -8.41
C TYR A 83 6.61 -0.23 -9.89
N TYR A 84 5.93 0.58 -10.69
CA TYR A 84 6.01 0.51 -12.15
C TYR A 84 7.26 1.24 -12.63
N SER A 85 7.87 0.75 -13.72
CA SER A 85 8.98 1.45 -14.38
C SER A 85 8.51 2.55 -15.33
N ASP A 86 7.29 2.45 -15.84
CA ASP A 86 6.67 3.42 -16.74
C ASP A 86 5.14 3.46 -16.52
N PRO A 87 4.58 4.57 -15.98
CA PRO A 87 5.31 5.73 -15.48
C PRO A 87 6.07 5.40 -14.17
N SER A 88 7.27 5.95 -14.02
CA SER A 88 8.25 5.56 -12.97
C SER A 88 7.89 5.98 -11.54
N ASP A 89 6.82 6.74 -11.38
CA ASP A 89 6.29 7.25 -10.12
C ASP A 89 4.94 6.62 -9.76
N MET A 90 4.48 5.60 -10.50
CA MET A 90 3.32 4.83 -10.10
C MET A 90 3.70 3.60 -9.30
N TRP A 91 2.81 3.23 -8.39
CA TRP A 91 2.92 2.01 -7.60
C TRP A 91 1.53 1.43 -7.31
N ILE A 92 1.50 0.14 -6.98
CA ILE A 92 0.35 -0.54 -6.41
C ILE A 92 0.76 -1.22 -5.12
N ALA A 93 -0.07 -1.11 -4.09
CA ALA A 93 0.20 -1.68 -2.78
C ALA A 93 -1.00 -2.45 -2.23
N LEU A 94 -0.72 -3.54 -1.53
CA LEU A 94 -1.69 -4.22 -0.67
C LEU A 94 -1.68 -3.56 0.70
N LEU A 95 -2.83 -3.06 1.11
CA LEU A 95 -3.02 -2.38 2.38
C LEU A 95 -3.86 -3.21 3.33
N LYS A 96 -3.48 -3.24 4.60
CA LYS A 96 -4.24 -3.84 5.69
C LYS A 96 -4.57 -2.80 6.74
N GLN A 97 -5.84 -2.67 7.08
CA GLN A 97 -6.29 -1.72 8.08
C GLN A 97 -5.72 -2.08 9.45
N ILE A 98 -5.28 -1.06 10.18
CA ILE A 98 -4.81 -1.17 11.56
C ILE A 98 -5.66 -0.27 12.46
N PRO A 99 -5.74 -0.54 13.77
CA PRO A 99 -6.41 0.35 14.71
C PRO A 99 -5.82 1.76 14.64
N ASN A 100 -6.68 2.77 14.79
CA ASN A 100 -6.22 4.14 14.98
C ASN A 100 -5.59 4.24 16.38
N ASP A 101 -4.43 4.90 16.47
CA ASP A 101 -3.74 5.21 17.74
C ASP A 101 -4.56 6.18 18.61
#